data_AF-A0A6J7RXY5-F1
#
_entry.id   AF-A0A6J7RXY5-F1
#
_cell.length_a   1.000
_cell.length_b   1.000
_cell.length_c   1.000
_cell.angle_alpha   90.00
_cell.angle_beta   90.00
_cell.angle_gamma   90.00
#
_symmetry.space_group_name_H-M   'P 1'
#
loop_
_entity.id
_entity.type
_entity.pdbx_description
1 polymer ?
#
loop_
_entity_poly.entity_id
_entity_poly.type
_entity_poly.pdbx_seq_one_letter_code
_entity_poly.pdbx_strand_id
1 'polypeptide(L)'
;MSYVCVIIGTIYTNISVDRYIISPLTRQFMLNSFLYVNFYLEGVFVNNPYKGVMNGSLWTLPIEVISYIIVLALVAKRGIKIQIFILLCSVIITHAGAEFLEERKQDYIIYATSIKYCLKLNVFFLCGCLIKAICNNSSVLMLKMPYWILLIFILWWINKIAVYEPIVILMYAIIIINVGNSKIFEKIVPLRIKNHLLNNDYSYGMYLYAFPVQQIMIQYVPDNWIIYVSSTIIITSILAWVSWTYIEREPVKWAKTLA
;
A
#
# COMPACT_ATOMS: atom_id res chain seq x y z
N MET A 1 6.49 5.59 12.73
CA MET A 1 7.48 5.15 11.73
C MET A 1 8.68 6.10 11.59
N SER A 2 8.47 7.41 11.38
CA SER A 2 9.58 8.36 11.15
C SER A 2 10.70 8.26 12.19
N TYR A 3 10.35 8.19 13.47
CA TYR A 3 11.32 7.99 14.56
C TYR A 3 12.16 6.71 14.40
N VAL A 4 11.52 5.58 14.05
CA VAL A 4 12.23 4.30 13.86
C VAL A 4 13.20 4.40 12.69
N CYS A 5 12.78 5.01 11.59
CA CYS A 5 13.66 5.28 10.45
C CYS A 5 14.82 6.20 10.81
N VAL A 6 14.58 7.24 11.61
CA VAL A 6 15.65 8.13 12.07
C VAL A 6 16.64 7.40 12.96
N ILE A 7 16.17 6.53 13.85
CA ILE A 7 17.03 5.68 14.70
C ILE A 7 17.87 4.74 13.82
N ILE A 8 17.25 4.02 12.88
CA ILE A 8 17.98 3.17 11.93
C ILE A 8 19.01 4.00 11.17
N GLY A 9 18.66 5.22 10.73
CA GLY A 9 19.58 6.11 10.04
C GLY A 9 20.81 6.48 10.87
N THR A 10 20.73 6.57 12.21
CA THR A 10 21.93 6.80 13.06
C THR A 10 22.96 5.68 12.96
N ILE A 11 22.52 4.44 12.67
CA ILE A 11 23.38 3.25 12.54
C ILE A 11 24.00 3.18 11.14
N TYR A 12 23.24 3.56 10.11
CA TYR A 12 23.61 3.38 8.69
C TYR A 12 24.07 4.67 7.99
N THR A 13 24.20 5.77 8.72
CA THR A 13 24.71 7.03 8.17
C THR A 13 26.24 7.03 8.06
N ASN A 14 26.77 7.65 7.01
CA ASN A 14 28.22 7.83 6.80
C ASN A 14 28.75 9.19 7.32
N ILE A 15 27.88 10.01 7.91
CA ILE A 15 28.26 11.26 8.59
C ILE A 15 28.22 11.07 10.12
N SER A 16 28.78 12.03 10.86
CA SER A 16 28.74 11.96 12.32
C SER A 16 27.30 12.14 12.85
N VAL A 17 26.97 11.44 13.94
CA VAL A 17 25.62 11.37 14.51
C VAL A 17 25.09 12.76 14.91
N ASP A 18 25.97 13.63 15.41
CA ASP A 18 25.65 15.03 15.74
C ASP A 18 25.16 15.81 14.51
N ARG A 19 25.86 15.70 13.37
CA ARG A 19 25.46 16.34 12.11
C ARG A 19 24.19 15.73 11.57
N TYR A 20 24.06 14.41 11.64
CA TYR A 20 22.88 13.69 11.19
C TYR A 20 21.61 14.13 11.92
N ILE A 21 21.64 14.24 13.25
CA ILE A 21 20.47 14.65 14.04
C ILE A 21 20.09 16.11 13.77
N ILE A 22 21.07 17.00 13.60
CA ILE A 22 20.84 18.43 13.34
C ILE A 22 20.58 18.71 11.85
N SER A 23 20.65 17.69 11.00
CA SER A 23 20.40 17.83 9.56
C SER A 23 19.00 18.38 9.25
N PRO A 24 18.88 19.33 8.31
CA PRO A 24 17.59 19.71 7.73
C PRO A 24 16.83 18.53 7.13
N LEU A 25 17.51 17.56 6.51
CA LEU A 25 16.89 16.38 5.90
C LEU A 25 16.27 15.49 6.97
N THR A 26 16.96 15.26 8.09
CA THR A 26 16.41 14.49 9.22
C THR A 26 15.16 15.16 9.79
N ARG A 27 15.17 16.49 9.95
CA ARG A 27 13.96 17.23 10.38
C ARG A 27 12.83 17.13 9.37
N GLN A 28 13.11 17.27 8.09
CA GLN A 28 12.09 17.14 7.03
C GLN A 28 11.53 15.72 6.96
N PHE A 29 12.36 14.70 7.18
CA PHE A 29 11.91 13.31 7.25
C PHE A 29 10.91 13.06 8.40
N MET A 30 11.02 13.81 9.50
CA MET A 30 10.02 13.73 10.58
C MET A 30 8.63 14.22 10.14
N LEU A 31 8.55 15.11 9.15
CA LEU A 31 7.27 15.60 8.61
C LEU A 31 6.44 14.52 7.90
N ASN A 32 7.02 13.35 7.59
CA ASN A 32 6.25 12.19 7.12
C ASN A 32 5.15 11.77 8.13
N SER A 33 5.34 12.06 9.43
CA SER A 33 4.31 11.80 10.44
C SER A 33 3.07 12.70 10.27
N PHE A 34 3.21 13.80 9.53
CA PHE A 34 2.13 14.71 9.13
C PHE A 34 1.81 14.58 7.63
N LEU A 35 2.10 13.42 7.04
CA LEU A 35 1.84 13.09 5.63
C LEU A 35 2.58 13.99 4.62
N TYR A 36 3.59 14.75 5.05
CA TYR A 36 4.46 15.48 4.12
C TYR A 36 5.64 14.57 3.74
N VAL A 37 5.56 14.01 2.54
CA VAL A 37 6.41 12.91 2.12
C VAL A 37 7.85 13.36 1.89
N ASN A 38 8.79 12.72 2.58
CA ASN A 38 10.23 12.85 2.36
C ASN A 38 10.89 11.48 2.47
N PHE A 39 11.65 11.08 1.47
CA PHE A 39 12.25 9.74 1.46
C PHE A 39 13.67 9.67 2.02
N TYR A 40 14.33 10.81 2.11
CA TYR A 40 15.77 10.89 2.27
C TYR A 40 16.18 11.15 3.72
N LEU A 41 17.26 10.50 4.13
CA LEU A 41 17.99 10.78 5.36
C LEU A 41 19.45 11.03 5.02
N GLU A 42 20.09 11.99 5.69
CA GLU A 42 21.44 12.42 5.33
C GLU A 42 22.47 11.32 5.62
N GLY A 43 23.29 11.01 4.61
CA GLY A 43 24.36 10.02 4.72
C GLY A 43 23.92 8.56 4.81
N VAL A 44 22.61 8.27 4.77
CA VAL A 44 22.06 6.92 4.90
C VAL A 44 21.98 6.24 3.53
N PHE A 45 22.44 4.98 3.42
CA PHE A 45 22.31 4.16 2.20
C PHE A 45 22.86 4.80 0.92
N VAL A 46 23.93 5.61 1.00
CA VAL A 46 24.48 6.38 -0.13
C VAL A 46 25.01 5.48 -1.27
N ASN A 47 25.43 4.26 -0.94
CA ASN A 47 25.99 3.30 -1.89
C ASN A 47 24.97 2.25 -2.40
N ASN A 48 23.72 2.29 -1.93
CA ASN A 48 22.69 1.35 -2.35
C ASN A 48 22.17 1.69 -3.77
N PRO A 49 21.49 0.76 -4.47
CA PRO A 49 20.86 1.07 -5.76
C PRO A 49 19.90 2.27 -5.70
N TYR A 50 19.11 2.38 -4.63
CA TYR A 50 18.29 3.56 -4.34
C TYR A 50 19.03 4.47 -3.33
N LYS A 51 19.97 5.25 -3.84
CA LYS A 51 20.89 6.08 -3.06
C LYS A 51 20.14 7.07 -2.17
N GLY A 52 20.45 7.08 -0.87
CA GLY A 52 19.90 8.07 0.07
C GLY A 52 18.46 7.82 0.50
N VAL A 53 17.75 6.86 -0.11
CA VAL A 53 16.33 6.61 0.14
C VAL A 53 16.18 5.72 1.36
N MET A 54 15.70 6.27 2.47
CA MET A 54 15.42 5.50 3.68
C MET A 54 14.15 4.66 3.55
N ASN A 55 13.08 5.26 3.05
CA ASN A 55 11.78 4.58 2.96
C ASN A 55 10.98 5.08 1.77
N GLY A 56 11.06 4.37 0.65
CA GLY A 56 10.32 4.68 -0.56
C GLY A 56 8.83 4.35 -0.48
N SER A 57 8.36 3.53 0.47
CA SER A 57 6.94 3.15 0.55
C SER A 57 6.04 4.34 0.90
N LEU A 58 6.51 5.30 1.69
CA LEU A 58 5.70 6.34 2.35
C LEU A 58 4.84 7.22 1.42
N TRP A 59 5.14 7.25 0.13
CA TRP A 59 4.51 8.15 -0.84
C TRP A 59 3.02 7.93 -1.07
N THR A 60 2.52 6.72 -0.83
CA THR A 60 1.09 6.42 -1.01
C THR A 60 0.25 6.73 0.23
N LEU A 61 0.86 6.95 1.40
CA LEU A 61 0.14 7.21 2.66
C LEU A 61 -0.78 8.44 2.60
N PRO A 62 -0.34 9.63 2.09
CA PRO A 62 -1.24 10.79 2.03
C PRO A 62 -2.43 10.51 1.12
N ILE A 63 -2.18 9.81 0.00
CA ILE A 63 -3.22 9.44 -0.96
C ILE A 63 -4.22 8.50 -0.30
N GLU A 64 -3.77 7.48 0.43
CA GLU A 64 -4.63 6.55 1.15
C GLU A 64 -5.53 7.26 2.17
N VAL A 65 -4.97 8.17 2.98
CA VAL A 65 -5.75 8.97 3.95
C VAL A 65 -6.80 9.83 3.24
N ILE A 66 -6.45 10.46 2.12
CA ILE A 66 -7.40 11.23 1.31
C ILE A 66 -8.52 10.32 0.79
N SER A 67 -8.20 9.12 0.30
CA SER A 67 -9.19 8.15 -0.19
C SER A 67 -10.18 7.75 0.91
N TYR A 68 -9.70 7.49 2.13
CA TYR A 68 -10.56 7.20 3.28
C TYR A 68 -11.51 8.36 3.59
N ILE A 69 -11.01 9.60 3.60
CA ILE A 69 -11.81 10.80 3.84
C ILE A 69 -12.89 10.96 2.76
N ILE A 70 -12.52 10.78 1.48
CA ILE A 70 -13.46 10.86 0.35
C ILE A 70 -14.56 9.82 0.49
N VAL A 71 -14.21 8.54 0.72
CA VAL A 71 -15.20 7.47 0.85
C VAL A 71 -16.10 7.70 2.07
N LEU A 72 -15.52 8.09 3.21
CA LEU A 72 -16.29 8.41 4.42
C LEU A 72 -17.30 9.55 4.13
N ALA A 73 -16.86 10.64 3.50
CA ALA A 73 -17.72 11.78 3.22
C ALA A 73 -18.85 11.44 2.22
N LEU A 74 -18.53 10.68 1.18
CA LEU A 74 -19.47 10.42 0.09
C LEU A 74 -20.44 9.25 0.38
N VAL A 75 -20.02 8.27 1.18
CA VAL A 75 -20.67 6.96 1.27
C VAL A 75 -21.24 6.65 2.66
N ALA A 76 -20.67 7.18 3.75
CA ALA A 76 -20.82 6.66 5.12
C ALA A 76 -22.23 6.70 5.74
N LYS A 77 -23.25 7.23 5.07
CA LYS A 77 -24.64 7.26 5.56
C LYS A 77 -25.67 7.00 4.46
N ARG A 78 -25.25 6.41 3.34
CA ARG A 78 -26.11 6.20 2.17
C ARG A 78 -26.56 4.74 2.09
N GLY A 79 -27.73 4.50 1.51
CA GLY A 79 -28.18 3.14 1.19
C GLY A 79 -27.31 2.49 0.11
N ILE A 80 -27.18 1.15 0.13
CA ILE A 80 -26.21 0.40 -0.68
C ILE A 80 -26.26 0.71 -2.20
N LYS A 81 -27.45 0.92 -2.77
CA LYS A 81 -27.59 1.27 -4.20
C LYS A 81 -26.95 2.63 -4.53
N ILE A 82 -27.12 3.60 -3.64
CA ILE A 82 -26.53 4.94 -3.77
C ILE A 82 -25.02 4.86 -3.56
N GLN A 83 -24.56 4.06 -2.59
CA GLN A 83 -23.13 3.83 -2.38
C GLN A 83 -22.45 3.28 -3.64
N ILE A 84 -23.03 2.23 -4.24
CA ILE A 84 -22.52 1.63 -5.48
C ILE A 84 -22.51 2.66 -6.62
N PHE A 85 -23.59 3.42 -6.80
CA PHE A 85 -23.66 4.44 -7.84
C PHE A 85 -22.58 5.52 -7.66
N ILE A 86 -22.43 6.06 -6.45
CA ILE A 86 -21.41 7.07 -6.13
C ILE A 86 -20.00 6.52 -6.37
N LEU A 87 -19.71 5.29 -5.92
CA LEU A 87 -18.41 4.66 -6.11
C LEU A 87 -18.12 4.44 -7.59
N LEU A 88 -19.09 3.96 -8.39
CA LEU A 88 -18.96 3.81 -9.84
C LEU A 88 -18.65 5.15 -10.53
N CYS A 89 -19.43 6.19 -10.24
CA CYS A 89 -19.18 7.52 -10.80
C CYS A 89 -17.80 8.05 -10.38
N SER A 90 -17.41 7.84 -9.12
CA SER A 90 -16.11 8.27 -8.61
C SER A 90 -14.96 7.59 -9.34
N VAL A 91 -15.03 6.26 -9.54
CA VAL A 91 -14.04 5.50 -10.33
C VAL A 91 -13.89 6.08 -11.73
N ILE A 92 -15.01 6.31 -12.44
CA ILE A 92 -15.01 6.84 -13.81
C ILE A 92 -14.37 8.24 -13.85
N ILE A 93 -14.77 9.13 -12.94
CA ILE A 93 -14.28 10.51 -12.88
C ILE A 93 -12.78 10.53 -12.55
N THR A 94 -12.33 9.77 -11.55
CA THR A 94 -10.90 9.73 -11.17
C THR A 94 -10.04 9.11 -12.26
N HIS A 95 -10.54 8.08 -12.95
CA HIS A 95 -9.82 7.47 -14.06
C HIS A 95 -9.71 8.45 -15.25
N ALA A 96 -10.81 9.07 -15.66
CA ALA A 96 -10.81 10.06 -16.73
C ALA A 96 -9.87 11.25 -16.41
N GLY A 97 -9.85 11.71 -15.16
CA GLY A 97 -8.92 12.73 -14.70
C GLY A 97 -7.46 12.30 -14.74
N ALA A 98 -7.15 11.05 -14.39
CA ALA A 98 -5.81 10.50 -14.47
C ALA A 98 -5.32 10.41 -15.92
N GLU A 99 -6.14 9.87 -16.83
CA GLU A 99 -5.84 9.80 -18.27
C GLU A 99 -5.65 11.20 -18.87
N PHE A 100 -6.52 12.15 -18.53
CA PHE A 100 -6.39 13.53 -19.00
C PHE A 100 -5.05 14.19 -18.62
N LEU A 101 -4.56 13.95 -17.40
CA LEU A 101 -3.26 14.46 -16.96
C LEU A 101 -2.10 13.71 -17.64
N GLU A 102 -2.23 12.40 -17.83
CA GLU A 102 -1.22 11.56 -18.49
C GLU A 102 -1.06 11.93 -19.97
N GLU A 103 -2.16 12.09 -20.71
CA GLU A 103 -2.16 12.52 -22.12
C GLU A 103 -1.48 13.88 -22.31
N ARG A 104 -1.69 14.80 -21.36
CA ARG A 104 -1.06 16.12 -21.37
C ARG A 104 0.39 16.12 -20.85
N LYS A 105 0.87 15.00 -20.32
CA LYS A 105 2.15 14.89 -19.61
C LYS A 105 2.29 15.95 -18.51
N GLN A 106 1.18 16.26 -17.85
CA GLN A 106 1.12 17.26 -16.78
C GLN A 106 0.96 16.57 -15.43
N ASP A 107 1.63 17.12 -14.42
CA ASP A 107 1.42 16.72 -13.04
C ASP A 107 1.54 17.94 -12.14
N TYR A 108 0.76 17.93 -11.06
CA TYR A 108 0.71 18.99 -10.07
C TYR A 108 1.03 18.38 -8.72
N ILE A 109 1.97 18.98 -8.01
CA ILE A 109 2.38 18.52 -6.68
C ILE A 109 1.75 19.43 -5.64
N ILE A 110 0.89 18.87 -4.80
CA ILE A 110 0.31 19.55 -3.64
C ILE A 110 0.76 18.80 -2.40
N TYR A 111 1.37 19.52 -1.45
CA TYR A 111 1.81 18.94 -0.18
C TYR A 111 2.67 17.66 -0.36
N ALA A 112 3.72 17.77 -1.20
CA ALA A 112 4.62 16.69 -1.58
C ALA A 112 3.93 15.44 -2.21
N THR A 113 2.69 15.58 -2.67
CA THR A 113 1.89 14.49 -3.27
C THR A 113 1.48 14.86 -4.69
N SER A 114 1.68 13.96 -5.63
CA SER A 114 1.28 14.12 -7.04
C SER A 114 -0.24 13.94 -7.19
N ILE A 115 -0.91 14.91 -7.83
CA ILE A 115 -2.34 14.80 -8.17
C ILE A 115 -2.57 13.68 -9.17
N LYS A 116 -1.70 13.54 -10.17
CA LYS A 116 -1.83 12.48 -11.18
C LYS A 116 -1.85 11.10 -10.53
N TYR A 117 -0.90 10.83 -9.63
CA TYR A 117 -0.88 9.57 -8.89
C TYR A 117 -2.01 9.48 -7.86
N CYS A 118 -2.43 10.58 -7.25
CA CYS A 118 -3.59 10.59 -6.37
C CYS A 118 -4.83 10.09 -7.11
N LEU A 119 -5.09 10.57 -8.32
CA LEU A 119 -6.20 10.12 -9.16
C LEU A 119 -6.04 8.65 -9.57
N LYS A 120 -4.85 8.28 -10.05
CA LYS A 120 -4.56 6.91 -10.51
C LYS A 120 -4.70 5.88 -9.38
N LEU A 121 -4.19 6.15 -8.19
CA LEU A 121 -4.27 5.24 -7.05
C LEU A 121 -5.65 5.24 -6.39
N ASN A 122 -6.38 6.37 -6.42
CA ASN A 122 -7.77 6.43 -5.98
C ASN A 122 -8.66 5.46 -6.75
N VAL A 123 -8.44 5.29 -8.06
CA VAL A 123 -9.19 4.30 -8.86
C VAL A 123 -9.09 2.91 -8.23
N PHE A 124 -7.90 2.48 -7.81
CA PHE A 124 -7.70 1.16 -7.20
C PHE A 124 -8.39 1.04 -5.84
N PHE A 125 -8.27 2.09 -5.01
CA PHE A 125 -8.92 2.13 -3.70
C PHE A 125 -10.46 2.05 -3.82
N LEU A 126 -11.04 2.87 -4.71
CA LEU A 126 -12.48 2.92 -4.97
C LEU A 126 -13.01 1.62 -5.58
N CYS A 127 -12.24 0.99 -6.47
CA CYS A 127 -12.52 -0.35 -6.98
C CYS A 127 -12.64 -1.40 -5.88
N GLY A 128 -11.73 -1.38 -4.89
CA GLY A 128 -11.81 -2.25 -3.71
C GLY A 128 -13.08 -1.99 -2.87
N CYS A 129 -13.42 -0.72 -2.65
CA CYS A 129 -14.66 -0.32 -1.96
C CYS A 129 -15.91 -0.79 -2.71
N LEU A 130 -15.90 -0.65 -4.05
CA LEU A 130 -16.99 -1.08 -4.92
C LEU A 130 -17.17 -2.59 -4.88
N ILE A 131 -16.07 -3.36 -4.96
CA ILE A 131 -16.11 -4.82 -4.76
C ILE A 131 -16.76 -5.14 -3.42
N LYS A 132 -16.31 -4.50 -2.32
CA LYS A 132 -16.86 -4.75 -0.99
C LYS A 132 -18.36 -4.43 -0.93
N ALA A 133 -18.81 -3.33 -1.54
CA ALA A 133 -20.21 -2.92 -1.57
C ALA A 133 -21.08 -3.90 -2.38
N ILE A 134 -20.62 -4.32 -3.56
CA ILE A 134 -21.34 -5.26 -4.44
C ILE A 134 -21.39 -6.66 -3.80
N CYS A 135 -20.26 -7.12 -3.26
CA CYS A 135 -20.10 -8.48 -2.73
C CYS A 135 -20.53 -8.60 -1.26
N ASN A 136 -21.05 -7.54 -0.65
CA ASN A 136 -21.49 -7.54 0.75
C ASN A 136 -22.57 -8.59 1.05
N ASN A 137 -23.18 -9.19 0.02
CA ASN A 137 -24.28 -10.13 0.19
C ASN A 137 -24.19 -11.41 -0.65
N SER A 138 -23.05 -11.77 -1.24
CA SER A 138 -22.97 -13.01 -2.02
C SER A 138 -21.57 -13.56 -2.27
N SER A 139 -21.48 -14.89 -2.32
CA SER A 139 -20.36 -15.71 -2.80
C SER A 139 -20.04 -15.53 -4.30
N VAL A 140 -20.53 -14.45 -4.94
CA VAL A 140 -20.48 -14.21 -6.40
C VAL A 140 -19.05 -14.01 -6.93
N LEU A 141 -18.08 -13.63 -6.09
CA LEU A 141 -16.66 -13.60 -6.48
C LEU A 141 -16.02 -14.98 -6.65
N MET A 142 -16.67 -16.06 -6.19
CA MET A 142 -16.23 -17.44 -6.39
C MET A 142 -16.56 -17.98 -7.80
N LEU A 143 -17.06 -17.14 -8.72
CA LEU A 143 -17.30 -17.52 -10.10
C LEU A 143 -15.96 -17.75 -10.84
N LYS A 144 -15.54 -19.03 -10.79
CA LYS A 144 -14.62 -19.75 -11.69
C LYS A 144 -13.39 -18.95 -12.16
N MET A 145 -12.30 -19.07 -11.37
CA MET A 145 -10.91 -18.65 -11.69
C MET A 145 -10.50 -18.66 -13.19
N PRO A 146 -10.79 -19.70 -14.01
CA PRO A 146 -10.36 -19.71 -15.41
C PRO A 146 -10.96 -18.59 -16.27
N TYR A 147 -12.16 -18.10 -15.97
CA TYR A 147 -12.79 -17.04 -16.77
C TYR A 147 -12.16 -15.67 -16.51
N TRP A 148 -11.68 -15.43 -15.29
CA TRP A 148 -10.91 -14.22 -14.97
C TRP A 148 -9.54 -14.26 -15.63
N ILE A 149 -8.84 -15.40 -15.59
CA ILE A 149 -7.53 -15.54 -16.26
C ILE A 149 -7.67 -15.38 -17.78
N LEU A 150 -8.69 -15.98 -18.38
CA LEU A 150 -8.99 -15.83 -19.80
C LEU A 150 -9.34 -14.37 -20.15
N LEU A 151 -10.12 -13.69 -19.31
CA LEU A 151 -10.46 -12.28 -19.51
C LEU A 151 -9.23 -11.37 -19.34
N ILE A 152 -8.28 -11.67 -18.43
CA ILE A 152 -7.00 -10.93 -18.31
C ILE A 152 -6.25 -11.06 -19.63
N PHE A 153 -6.17 -12.28 -20.16
CA PHE A 153 -5.46 -12.56 -21.40
C PHE A 153 -6.11 -11.85 -22.59
N ILE A 154 -7.46 -11.84 -22.67
CA ILE A 154 -8.21 -11.13 -23.71
C ILE A 154 -8.00 -9.62 -23.60
N LEU A 155 -8.06 -9.03 -22.40
CA LEU A 155 -7.87 -7.60 -22.20
C LEU A 155 -6.42 -7.18 -22.46
N TRP A 156 -5.45 -8.00 -22.07
CA TRP A 156 -4.03 -7.81 -22.38
C TRP A 156 -3.75 -7.91 -23.88
N TRP A 157 -4.44 -8.81 -24.58
CA TRP A 157 -4.36 -8.92 -26.04
C TRP A 157 -4.95 -7.69 -26.74
N ILE A 158 -6.01 -7.10 -26.18
CA ILE A 158 -6.71 -5.96 -26.78
C ILE A 158 -5.94 -4.64 -26.56
N ASN A 159 -5.08 -4.52 -25.54
CA ASN A 159 -4.07 -3.49 -25.18
C ASN A 159 -4.13 -2.05 -25.76
N LYS A 160 -5.31 -1.60 -26.21
CA LYS A 160 -5.57 -0.28 -26.83
C LYS A 160 -6.67 0.48 -26.11
N ILE A 161 -7.14 -0.03 -24.98
CA ILE A 161 -8.25 0.56 -24.21
C ILE A 161 -7.65 1.21 -22.97
N ALA A 162 -7.93 2.50 -22.77
CA ALA A 162 -7.47 3.29 -21.62
C ALA A 162 -7.82 2.65 -20.25
N VAL A 163 -8.86 1.82 -20.20
CA VAL A 163 -9.36 1.13 -19.01
C VAL A 163 -8.60 -0.17 -18.68
N TYR A 164 -7.53 -0.51 -19.41
CA TYR A 164 -6.79 -1.77 -19.22
C TYR A 164 -6.21 -1.92 -17.80
N GLU A 165 -5.47 -0.90 -17.31
CA GLU A 165 -4.75 -1.01 -16.04
C GLU A 165 -5.68 -1.20 -14.81
N PRO A 166 -6.77 -0.42 -14.63
CA PRO A 166 -7.73 -0.64 -13.54
C PRO A 166 -8.33 -2.04 -13.53
N ILE A 167 -8.64 -2.59 -14.71
CA ILE A 167 -9.26 -3.91 -14.80
C ILE A 167 -8.25 -4.99 -14.42
N VAL A 168 -7.01 -4.94 -14.92
CA VAL A 168 -5.99 -5.94 -14.57
C VAL A 168 -5.73 -5.97 -13.06
N ILE A 169 -5.66 -4.79 -12.42
CA ILE A 169 -5.42 -4.71 -10.97
C ILE A 169 -6.63 -5.21 -10.18
N LEU A 170 -7.86 -4.88 -10.61
CA LEU A 170 -9.09 -5.44 -10.02
C LEU A 170 -9.05 -6.97 -10.08
N MET A 171 -8.62 -7.52 -11.20
CA MET A 171 -8.53 -8.97 -11.39
C MET A 171 -7.45 -9.60 -10.53
N TYR A 172 -6.29 -8.95 -10.38
CA TYR A 172 -5.24 -9.41 -9.47
C TYR A 172 -5.74 -9.46 -8.01
N ALA A 173 -6.47 -8.43 -7.56
CA ALA A 173 -7.09 -8.42 -6.25
C ALA A 173 -8.10 -9.56 -6.07
N ILE A 174 -8.96 -9.79 -7.07
CA ILE A 174 -9.93 -10.90 -7.07
C ILE A 174 -9.23 -12.26 -7.01
N ILE A 175 -8.12 -12.44 -7.73
CA ILE A 175 -7.31 -13.66 -7.69
C ILE A 175 -6.74 -13.87 -6.28
N ILE A 176 -6.11 -12.86 -5.69
CA ILE A 176 -5.54 -12.97 -4.33
C ILE A 176 -6.61 -13.34 -3.31
N ILE A 177 -7.77 -12.66 -3.34
CA ILE A 177 -8.88 -12.93 -2.43
C ILE A 177 -9.36 -14.38 -2.59
N ASN A 178 -9.48 -14.86 -3.83
CA ASN A 178 -9.91 -16.23 -4.09
C ASN A 178 -8.86 -17.27 -3.68
N VAL A 179 -7.56 -16.99 -3.84
CA VAL A 179 -6.49 -17.86 -3.35
C VAL A 179 -6.54 -17.96 -1.82
N GLY A 180 -6.67 -16.84 -1.11
CA GLY A 180 -6.77 -16.82 0.36
C GLY A 180 -8.02 -17.54 0.92
N ASN A 181 -9.10 -17.59 0.12
CA ASN A 181 -10.33 -18.31 0.44
C ASN A 181 -10.38 -19.73 -0.14
N SER A 182 -9.33 -20.18 -0.83
CA SER A 182 -9.31 -21.50 -1.43
C SER A 182 -9.09 -22.61 -0.39
N LYS A 183 -9.69 -23.78 -0.64
CA LYS A 183 -9.46 -24.99 0.18
C LYS A 183 -8.00 -25.45 0.17
N ILE A 184 -7.25 -25.13 -0.88
CA ILE A 184 -5.82 -25.44 -0.98
C ILE A 184 -5.04 -24.62 0.04
N PHE A 185 -5.33 -23.32 0.11
CA PHE A 185 -4.69 -22.43 1.07
C PHE A 185 -4.99 -22.84 2.52
N GLU A 186 -6.22 -23.27 2.82
CA GLU A 186 -6.61 -23.77 4.15
C GLU A 186 -5.89 -25.07 4.55
N LYS A 187 -5.46 -25.89 3.58
CA LYS A 187 -4.63 -27.07 3.86
C LYS A 187 -3.18 -26.69 4.19
N ILE A 188 -2.66 -25.65 3.56
CA ILE A 188 -1.27 -25.20 3.73
C ILE A 188 -1.13 -24.35 5.00
N VAL A 189 -2.12 -23.49 5.26
CA VAL A 189 -2.15 -22.57 6.40
C VAL A 189 -3.26 -23.02 7.36
N PRO A 190 -2.89 -23.62 8.51
CA PRO A 190 -3.86 -24.06 9.51
C PRO A 190 -4.87 -22.95 9.87
N LEU A 191 -6.14 -23.32 10.05
CA LEU A 191 -7.22 -22.38 10.38
C LEU A 191 -6.90 -21.48 11.58
N ARG A 192 -6.18 -21.98 12.57
CA ARG A 192 -5.73 -21.19 13.73
C ARG A 192 -4.82 -20.03 13.33
N ILE A 193 -3.88 -20.27 12.42
CA ILE A 193 -2.96 -19.24 11.89
C ILE A 193 -3.74 -18.28 11.00
N LYS A 194 -4.60 -18.80 10.10
CA LYS A 194 -5.47 -17.98 9.25
C LYS A 194 -6.33 -17.02 10.09
N ASN A 195 -7.02 -17.53 11.11
CA ASN A 195 -7.85 -16.70 11.99
C ASN A 195 -7.02 -15.67 12.79
N HIS A 196 -5.83 -16.04 13.24
CA HIS A 196 -4.94 -15.10 13.91
C HIS A 196 -4.48 -13.97 12.97
N LEU A 197 -4.18 -14.28 11.71
CA LEU A 197 -3.82 -13.27 10.71
C LEU A 197 -5.01 -12.40 10.31
N LEU A 198 -6.23 -12.93 10.22
CA LEU A 198 -7.43 -12.16 9.88
C LEU A 198 -7.90 -11.24 11.01
N ASN A 199 -7.64 -11.61 12.26
CA ASN A 199 -8.06 -10.83 13.42
C ASN A 199 -7.09 -9.69 13.78
N ASN A 200 -5.90 -9.65 13.16
CA ASN A 200 -4.84 -8.71 13.45
C ASN A 200 -4.38 -8.01 12.17
N ASP A 201 -4.22 -6.69 12.19
CA ASP A 201 -3.88 -5.95 10.98
C ASP A 201 -2.36 -5.76 10.84
N TYR A 202 -1.68 -6.80 10.35
CA TYR A 202 -0.23 -6.73 10.10
C TYR A 202 0.13 -6.00 8.80
N SER A 203 -0.86 -5.71 7.94
CA SER A 203 -0.63 -5.23 6.59
C SER A 203 0.05 -3.86 6.57
N TYR A 204 -0.34 -2.99 7.51
CA TYR A 204 0.24 -1.67 7.67
C TYR A 204 1.71 -1.73 8.08
N GLY A 205 2.04 -2.52 9.11
CA GLY A 205 3.42 -2.76 9.50
C GLY A 205 4.27 -3.35 8.36
N MET A 206 3.75 -4.33 7.63
CA MET A 206 4.43 -4.92 6.47
C MET A 206 4.79 -3.86 5.44
N TYR A 207 3.83 -2.99 5.11
CA TYR A 207 4.01 -1.89 4.17
C TYR A 207 5.08 -0.88 4.63
N LEU A 208 5.05 -0.49 5.92
CA LEU A 208 5.97 0.50 6.47
C LEU A 208 7.42 0.02 6.54
N TYR A 209 7.63 -1.23 6.98
CA TYR A 209 8.97 -1.76 7.26
C TYR A 209 9.64 -2.44 6.06
N ALA A 210 8.88 -2.85 5.03
CA ALA A 210 9.45 -3.58 3.89
C ALA A 210 10.61 -2.83 3.22
N PHE A 211 10.45 -1.54 2.90
CA PHE A 211 11.47 -0.80 2.17
C PHE A 211 12.75 -0.54 2.99
N PRO A 212 12.69 -0.09 4.25
CA PRO A 212 13.89 -0.01 5.09
C PRO A 212 14.62 -1.36 5.24
N VAL A 213 13.88 -2.45 5.42
CA VAL A 213 14.49 -3.80 5.51
C VAL A 213 15.18 -4.16 4.19
N GLN A 214 14.55 -3.89 3.05
CA GLN A 214 15.15 -4.07 1.73
C GLN A 214 16.46 -3.29 1.55
N GLN A 215 16.48 -2.00 1.96
CA GLN A 215 17.69 -1.18 1.93
C GLN A 215 18.82 -1.72 2.82
N ILE A 216 18.47 -2.33 3.95
CA ILE A 216 19.45 -2.97 4.83
C ILE A 216 19.94 -4.27 4.18
N MET A 217 19.03 -5.14 3.74
CA MET A 217 19.37 -6.47 3.25
C MET A 217 20.21 -6.44 1.97
N ILE A 218 20.01 -5.46 1.09
CA ILE A 218 20.78 -5.36 -0.15
C ILE A 218 22.27 -5.10 0.10
N GLN A 219 22.64 -4.56 1.27
CA GLN A 219 24.04 -4.34 1.64
C GLN A 219 24.76 -5.64 2.01
N TYR A 220 24.03 -6.62 2.55
CA TYR A 220 24.59 -7.88 3.02
C TYR A 220 24.45 -9.01 2.01
N VAL A 221 23.41 -8.96 1.16
CA VAL A 221 23.07 -10.03 0.23
C VAL A 221 22.74 -9.48 -1.17
N PRO A 222 23.65 -8.71 -1.80
CA PRO A 222 23.36 -8.07 -3.09
C PRO A 222 23.12 -9.05 -4.24
N ASP A 223 23.85 -10.18 -4.25
CA ASP A 223 23.90 -11.07 -5.41
C ASP A 223 22.97 -12.29 -5.32
N ASN A 224 22.39 -12.56 -4.14
CA ASN A 224 21.51 -13.71 -3.94
C ASN A 224 20.07 -13.26 -3.68
N TRP A 225 19.31 -13.18 -4.78
CA TRP A 225 17.91 -12.72 -4.74
C TRP A 225 17.00 -13.61 -3.87
N ILE A 226 17.28 -14.92 -3.77
CA ILE A 226 16.47 -15.84 -2.95
C ILE A 226 16.65 -15.50 -1.47
N ILE A 227 17.90 -15.38 -1.02
CA ILE A 227 18.21 -15.02 0.37
C ILE A 227 17.71 -13.60 0.66
N TYR A 228 17.91 -12.65 -0.25
CA TYR A 228 17.43 -11.29 -0.13
C TYR A 228 15.90 -11.21 0.06
N VAL A 229 15.12 -11.88 -0.81
CA VAL A 229 13.66 -11.87 -0.74
C VAL A 229 13.17 -12.60 0.50
N SER A 230 13.69 -13.80 0.77
CA SER A 230 13.25 -14.60 1.92
C SER A 230 13.55 -13.94 3.26
N SER A 231 14.77 -13.42 3.45
CA SER A 231 15.14 -12.67 4.66
C SER A 231 14.31 -11.39 4.81
N THR A 232 14.08 -10.64 3.72
CA THR A 232 13.23 -9.45 3.73
C THR A 232 11.82 -9.78 4.20
N ILE A 233 11.19 -10.82 3.65
CA ILE A 233 9.84 -11.24 4.04
C ILE A 233 9.80 -11.63 5.52
N ILE A 234 10.77 -12.44 5.98
CA ILE A 234 10.83 -12.92 7.36
C ILE A 234 11.01 -11.75 8.33
N ILE A 235 12.02 -10.92 8.13
CA ILE A 235 12.35 -9.79 9.01
C ILE A 235 11.21 -8.79 9.04
N THR A 236 10.65 -8.43 7.87
CA THR A 236 9.51 -7.50 7.78
C THR A 236 8.29 -8.06 8.50
N SER A 237 8.01 -9.37 8.37
CA SER A 237 6.88 -10.01 9.07
C SER A 237 7.04 -9.97 10.59
N ILE A 238 8.26 -10.18 11.09
CA ILE A 238 8.56 -10.07 12.53
C ILE A 238 8.36 -8.62 12.99
N LEU A 239 8.89 -7.64 12.27
CA LEU A 239 8.74 -6.21 12.61
C LEU A 239 7.27 -5.77 12.57
N ALA A 240 6.50 -6.21 11.57
CA ALA A 240 5.08 -5.94 11.47
C ALA A 240 4.31 -6.56 12.65
N TRP A 241 4.65 -7.79 13.06
CA TRP A 241 4.06 -8.43 14.23
C TRP A 241 4.37 -7.69 15.54
N VAL A 242 5.62 -7.25 15.72
CA VAL A 242 6.04 -6.43 16.87
C VAL A 242 5.29 -5.10 16.89
N SER A 243 5.26 -4.39 15.75
CA SER A 243 4.57 -3.11 15.60
C SER A 243 3.08 -3.22 15.93
N TRP A 244 2.42 -4.23 15.35
CA TRP A 244 1.02 -4.51 15.68
C TRP A 244 0.82 -4.72 17.17
N THR A 245 1.60 -5.60 17.78
CA THR A 245 1.41 -6.02 19.17
C THR A 245 1.60 -4.89 20.18
N TYR A 246 2.60 -4.02 19.96
CA TYR A 246 3.01 -3.02 20.94
C TYR A 246 2.59 -1.59 20.61
N ILE A 247 2.34 -1.27 19.33
CA ILE A 247 2.08 0.11 18.89
C ILE A 247 0.65 0.23 18.36
N GLU A 248 0.24 -0.64 17.44
CA GLU A 248 -0.97 -0.40 16.63
C GLU A 248 -2.24 -1.00 17.25
N ARG A 249 -2.12 -2.10 18.00
CA ARG A 249 -3.27 -2.87 18.49
C ARG A 249 -4.22 -2.04 19.36
N GLU A 250 -3.71 -1.26 20.30
CA GLU A 250 -4.55 -0.51 21.24
C GLU A 250 -5.25 0.69 20.59
N PRO A 251 -4.57 1.56 19.80
CA PRO A 251 -5.23 2.61 19.03
C PRO A 251 -6.32 2.07 18.08
N VAL A 252 -6.07 0.95 17.41
CA VAL A 252 -7.05 0.34 16.49
C VAL A 252 -8.26 -0.21 17.24
N LYS A 253 -8.05 -0.86 18.40
CA LYS A 253 -9.17 -1.29 19.26
C LYS A 253 -10.00 -0.10 19.74
N TRP A 254 -9.34 0.97 20.17
CA TRP A 254 -10.01 2.19 20.62
C TRP A 254 -10.85 2.81 19.49
N ALA A 255 -10.29 2.93 18.28
CA ALA A 255 -11.03 3.43 17.12
C ALA A 255 -12.29 2.61 16.81
N LYS A 256 -12.23 1.28 16.94
CA LYS A 256 -13.40 0.40 16.74
C LYS A 256 -14.51 0.59 17.76
N THR A 257 -14.21 1.13 18.95
CA THR A 257 -15.27 1.43 19.96
C THR A 257 -16.03 2.72 19.67
N LEU A 258 -15.50 3.59 18.81
CA LEU A 258 -16.11 4.86 18.43
C LEU A 258 -17.00 4.77 17.17
N ALA A 259 -16.90 3.67 16.43
CA ALA A 259 -17.62 3.42 15.16
C ALA A 259 -18.88 2.59 15.38
#